data_AF-A0A951CVR7-F1
#
_entry.id   AF-A0A951CVR7-F1
#
_cell.length_a   1.000
_cell.length_b   1.000
_cell.length_c   1.000
_cell.angle_alpha   90.00
_cell.angle_beta   90.00
_cell.angle_gamma   90.00
#
_symmetry.space_group_name_H-M   'P 1'
#
loop_
_entity.id
_entity.type
_entity.pdbx_description
1 polymer ?
#
loop_
_entity_poly.entity_id
_entity_poly.type
_entity_poly.pdbx_seq_one_letter_code
_entity_poly.pdbx_strand_id
1 'polypeptide(L)'
;MRTRLLLATGIGIVCVPALLAHIRIYPTESTFGAREKYTMRVPNEKQVATIRVEGEFPPELNVYDFEFKPGWKIDFKKNDKGKITGAT
;
A
#
# COMPACT_ATOMS: atom_id res chain seq x y z
N MET A 1 17.63 -30.04 -54.55
CA MET A 1 17.82 -28.77 -53.83
C MET A 1 16.49 -28.38 -53.20
N ARG A 2 16.44 -28.32 -51.85
CA ARG A 2 15.48 -27.58 -50.97
C ARG A 2 15.20 -28.36 -49.68
N THR A 3 16.15 -28.28 -48.76
CA THR A 3 16.02 -28.67 -47.36
C THR A 3 14.94 -27.81 -46.70
N ARG A 4 13.86 -28.42 -46.20
CA ARG A 4 12.83 -27.71 -45.42
C ARG A 4 13.33 -27.57 -43.99
N LEU A 5 13.77 -26.36 -43.62
CA LEU A 5 14.10 -26.00 -42.25
C LEU A 5 12.78 -25.74 -41.49
N LEU A 6 12.44 -26.61 -40.53
CA LEU A 6 11.36 -26.38 -39.58
C LEU A 6 11.91 -25.49 -38.46
N LEU A 7 11.53 -24.21 -38.45
CA LEU A 7 11.79 -23.30 -37.31
C LEU A 7 10.78 -23.62 -36.20
N ALA A 8 11.26 -24.15 -35.08
CA ALA A 8 10.50 -24.26 -33.85
C ALA A 8 10.53 -22.91 -33.11
N THR A 9 9.41 -22.18 -33.12
CA THR A 9 9.28 -20.91 -32.39
C THR A 9 8.94 -21.20 -30.94
N GLY A 10 9.94 -21.09 -30.05
CA GLY A 10 9.74 -21.20 -28.61
C GLY A 10 9.01 -19.98 -28.06
N ILE A 11 7.84 -20.18 -27.44
CA ILE A 11 7.14 -19.15 -26.66
C ILE A 11 7.77 -19.13 -25.26
N GLY A 12 8.58 -18.11 -24.97
CA GLY A 12 9.07 -17.84 -23.63
C GLY A 12 7.98 -17.15 -22.81
N ILE A 13 7.55 -17.75 -21.70
CA ILE A 13 6.71 -17.08 -20.70
C ILE A 13 7.56 -16.04 -20.00
N VAL A 14 7.33 -14.76 -20.34
CA VAL A 14 7.90 -13.64 -19.59
C VAL A 14 7.07 -13.48 -18.33
N CYS A 15 7.55 -14.03 -17.22
CA CYS A 15 7.00 -13.75 -15.90
C CYS A 15 7.52 -12.37 -15.48
N VAL A 16 6.66 -11.35 -15.57
CA VAL A 16 7.02 -10.00 -15.08
C VAL A 16 7.07 -10.09 -13.55
N PRO A 17 8.21 -9.79 -12.90
CA PRO A 17 8.26 -9.78 -11.45
C PRO A 17 7.29 -8.71 -10.95
N ALA A 18 6.30 -9.11 -10.15
CA ALA A 18 5.43 -8.16 -9.47
C ALA A 18 6.31 -7.25 -8.60
N LEU A 19 6.32 -5.95 -8.87
CA LEU A 19 6.93 -4.94 -8.01
C LEU A 19 6.13 -4.86 -6.70
N LEU A 20 6.42 -5.79 -5.79
CA LEU A 20 5.77 -6.03 -4.50
C LEU A 20 6.07 -4.96 -3.42
N ALA A 21 6.64 -3.82 -3.82
CA ALA A 21 7.07 -2.74 -2.94
C ALA A 21 6.02 -1.64 -2.68
N HIS A 22 4.86 -1.68 -3.34
CA HIS A 22 3.84 -0.64 -3.16
C HIS A 22 3.09 -0.82 -1.85
N ILE A 23 2.92 0.28 -1.11
CA ILE A 23 1.98 0.35 0.01
C ILE A 23 0.59 -0.05 -0.48
N ARG A 24 -0.14 -0.83 0.31
CA ARG A 24 -1.51 -1.24 0.01
C ARG A 24 -2.44 -0.83 1.13
N ILE A 25 -3.60 -0.27 0.78
CA ILE A 25 -4.67 0.09 1.70
C ILE A 25 -5.89 -0.76 1.36
N TYR A 26 -6.51 -1.35 2.37
CA TYR A 26 -7.75 -2.13 2.22
C TYR A 26 -8.80 -1.71 3.26
N PRO A 27 -10.08 -1.52 2.88
CA PRO A 27 -10.63 -1.72 1.55
C PRO A 27 -10.10 -0.70 0.52
N THR A 28 -10.13 -1.08 -0.76
CA THR A 28 -9.64 -0.22 -1.87
C THR A 28 -10.64 0.84 -2.29
N GLU A 29 -11.90 0.67 -1.88
CA GLU A 29 -13.00 1.59 -2.11
C GLU A 29 -13.74 1.81 -0.79
N SER A 30 -14.29 3.00 -0.62
CA SER A 30 -15.04 3.40 0.58
C SER A 30 -16.53 3.40 0.29
N THR A 31 -17.32 2.91 1.24
CA THR A 31 -18.78 3.06 1.20
C THR A 31 -19.18 4.39 1.85
N PHE A 32 -19.90 5.26 1.12
CA PHE A 32 -20.31 6.56 1.67
C PHE A 32 -21.15 6.41 2.95
N GLY A 33 -20.79 7.14 4.00
CA GLY A 33 -21.46 7.12 5.30
C GLY A 33 -21.15 5.91 6.19
N ALA A 34 -20.35 4.94 5.71
CA ALA A 34 -19.97 3.78 6.51
C ALA A 34 -18.81 4.10 7.49
N ARG A 35 -18.78 3.37 8.61
CA ARG A 35 -17.60 3.29 9.49
C ARG A 35 -16.83 2.02 9.15
N GLU A 36 -15.67 2.19 8.53
CA GLU A 36 -14.86 1.08 8.02
C GLU A 36 -13.48 1.07 8.66
N LYS A 37 -12.92 -0.13 8.84
CA LYS A 37 -11.53 -0.30 9.29
C LYS A 37 -10.64 -0.40 8.06
N TYR A 38 -9.70 0.53 7.96
CA TYR A 38 -8.68 0.51 6.91
C TYR A 38 -7.39 -0.11 7.43
N THR A 39 -6.79 -0.99 6.63
CA THR A 39 -5.49 -1.60 6.91
C THR A 39 -4.49 -1.12 5.88
N MET A 40 -3.41 -0.48 6.34
CA MET A 40 -2.26 -0.13 5.51
C MET A 40 -1.15 -1.16 5.69
N ARG A 41 -0.69 -1.74 4.58
CA ARG A 41 0.45 -2.66 4.53
C ARG A 41 1.64 -1.96 3.90
N VAL A 42 2.74 -1.92 4.64
CA VAL A 42 4.00 -1.28 4.24
C VAL A 42 5.08 -2.37 4.11
N PRO A 43 5.48 -2.74 2.89
CA PRO A 43 6.58 -3.68 2.67
C PRO A 43 7.95 -3.01 2.86
N ASN A 44 8.94 -3.75 3.34
CA ASN A 44 10.34 -3.30 3.27
C ASN A 44 10.87 -3.57 1.85
N GLU A 45 11.36 -2.56 1.15
CA GLU A 45 11.91 -2.72 -0.20
C GLU A 45 13.31 -3.34 -0.20
N LYS A 46 13.99 -3.30 0.94
CA LYS A 46 15.35 -3.82 1.16
C LYS A 46 15.37 -4.63 2.45
N GLN A 47 16.50 -5.27 2.74
CA GLN A 47 16.73 -6.01 3.99
C GLN A 47 17.04 -5.07 5.17
N VAL A 48 16.28 -3.99 5.30
CA VAL A 48 16.34 -3.03 6.41
C VAL A 48 14.92 -2.75 6.89
N ALA A 49 14.74 -2.59 8.19
CA ALA A 49 13.43 -2.38 8.78
C ALA A 49 12.90 -0.97 8.48
N THR A 50 11.60 -0.86 8.18
CA THR A 50 10.87 0.41 8.22
C THR A 50 10.80 0.90 9.66
N ILE A 51 11.22 2.15 9.88
CA ILE A 51 11.27 2.78 11.22
C ILE A 51 10.30 3.96 11.38
N ARG A 52 9.67 4.42 10.29
CA ARG A 52 8.72 5.53 10.26
C ARG A 52 7.75 5.34 9.10
N VAL A 53 6.48 5.62 9.34
CA VAL A 53 5.44 5.65 8.30
C VAL A 53 4.69 6.96 8.47
N GLU A 54 4.49 7.70 7.40
CA GLU A 54 3.77 8.97 7.44
C GLU A 54 2.67 8.96 6.38
N GLY A 55 1.47 9.39 6.75
CA GLY A 55 0.32 9.40 5.86
C GLY A 55 -0.60 10.57 6.14
N GLU A 56 -1.18 11.12 5.07
CA GLU A 56 -2.22 12.15 5.14
C GLU A 56 -3.59 11.53 4.85
N PHE A 57 -4.61 12.03 5.53
CA PHE A 57 -5.98 11.56 5.38
C PHE A 57 -6.79 12.55 4.56
N PRO A 58 -7.61 12.06 3.59
CA PRO A 58 -8.55 12.90 2.87
C PRO A 58 -9.45 13.72 3.81
N PRO A 59 -9.78 14.97 3.45
CA PRO A 59 -10.56 15.87 4.31
C PRO A 59 -11.98 15.38 4.56
N GLU A 60 -12.50 14.44 3.77
CA GLU A 60 -13.82 13.82 3.92
C GLU A 60 -13.85 12.75 5.02
N LEU A 61 -12.70 12.13 5.34
CA LEU A 61 -12.63 11.06 6.34
C LEU A 61 -12.63 11.61 7.76
N ASN A 62 -13.38 10.98 8.65
CA ASN A 62 -13.26 11.22 10.10
C ASN A 62 -12.56 10.03 10.73
N VAL A 63 -11.38 10.26 11.29
CA VAL A 63 -10.58 9.20 11.92
C VAL A 63 -10.95 9.10 13.40
N TYR A 64 -11.43 7.94 13.81
CA TYR A 64 -11.90 7.69 15.17
C TYR A 64 -10.82 7.05 16.03
N ASP A 65 -10.20 5.98 15.51
CA ASP A 65 -9.30 5.12 16.28
C ASP A 65 -8.11 4.69 15.43
N PHE A 66 -6.98 4.44 16.07
CA PHE A 66 -5.81 3.80 15.49
C PHE A 66 -5.48 2.53 16.26
N GLU A 67 -5.06 1.50 15.53
CA GLU A 67 -4.49 0.32 16.17
C GLU A 67 -3.07 0.64 16.65
N PHE A 68 -2.86 0.59 17.96
CA PHE A 68 -1.52 0.73 18.53
C PHE A 68 -0.70 -0.54 18.29
N LYS A 69 0.52 -0.38 17.78
CA LYS A 69 1.49 -1.47 17.61
C LYS A 69 2.57 -1.35 18.70
N PRO A 70 2.87 -2.44 19.45
CA PRO A 70 3.93 -2.41 20.46
C PRO A 70 5.26 -1.92 19.89
N GLY A 71 5.92 -1.00 20.61
CA GLY A 71 7.19 -0.40 20.19
C GLY A 71 7.07 0.74 19.17
N TRP A 72 5.87 1.05 18.68
CA TRP A 72 5.61 2.20 17.82
C TRP A 72 4.94 3.33 18.59
N LYS A 73 5.32 4.57 18.28
CA LYS A 73 4.62 5.78 18.75
C LYS A 73 3.80 6.32 17.57
N ILE A 74 2.65 6.91 17.87
CA ILE A 74 1.82 7.59 16.87
C ILE A 74 1.70 9.06 17.25
N ASP A 75 2.08 9.95 16.34
CA ASP A 75 1.91 11.39 16.43
C ASP A 75 0.84 11.85 15.43
N PHE A 76 -0.20 12.53 15.92
CA PHE A 76 -1.32 12.98 15.08
C PHE A 76 -1.13 14.41 14.60
N LYS A 77 -1.20 14.61 13.28
CA LYS A 77 -1.35 15.93 12.67
C LYS A 77 -2.82 16.32 12.71
N LYS A 78 -3.15 17.42 13.39
CA LYS A 78 -4.51 17.96 13.49
C LYS A 78 -4.59 19.34 12.85
N ASN A 79 -5.74 19.65 12.25
CA ASN A 79 -6.03 21.01 11.80
C ASN A 79 -6.55 21.89 12.95
N ASP A 80 -6.82 23.16 12.66
CA ASP A 80 -7.28 24.17 13.63
C ASP A 80 -8.61 23.81 14.31
N LYS A 81 -9.39 22.91 13.72
CA LYS A 81 -10.66 22.38 14.27
C LYS A 81 -10.46 21.10 15.08
N GLY A 82 -9.21 20.68 15.31
CA GLY A 82 -8.86 19.47 16.05
C GLY A 82 -9.05 18.16 15.27
N LYS A 83 -9.42 18.22 13.99
CA LYS A 83 -9.61 17.04 13.14
C LYS A 83 -8.26 16.45 12.74
N ILE A 84 -8.11 15.13 12.88
CA ILE A 84 -6.91 14.39 12.44
C ILE A 84 -6.85 14.43 10.91
N THR A 85 -5.73 14.90 10.38
CA THR A 85 -5.43 15.06 8.94
C THR A 85 -4.21 14.28 8.50
N GLY A 86 -3.45 13.71 9.45
CA GLY A 86 -2.35 12.80 9.17
C GLY A 86 -1.85 12.14 10.44
N ALA A 87 -0.99 11.14 10.27
CA ALA A 87 -0.34 10.45 11.37
C ALA A 87 1.10 10.06 10.97
N THR A 88 1.96 9.95 11.98
CA THR A 88 3.32 9.42 11.86
C THR A 88 3.62 8.43 12.97
#